data_AF-A0A378MDI7-F1
#
_entry.id   AF-A0A378MDI7-F1
#
_cell.length_a   1.000
_cell.length_b   1.000
_cell.length_c   1.000
_cell.angle_alpha   90.00
_cell.angle_beta   90.00
_cell.angle_gamma   90.00
#
_symmetry.space_group_name_H-M   'P 1'
#
loop_
_entity.id
_entity.type
_entity.pdbx_description
1 polymer ?
#
loop_
_entity_poly.entity_id
_entity_poly.type
_entity_poly.pdbx_seq_one_letter_code
_entity_poly.pdbx_strand_id
1 'polypeptide(L)'
;MIFRKYKKLLALVWKQKRIWLYNDRINTRDNAFIQFKHDMTKKDGVNRYYVVRHLNEVAGEIPKQKVVLFGSLKHKLLFYYSELILTSFKEKLEYSPLSNQAYNALYSEMKHKVVYLQHGVLNAHTPWLYGKHKTNFDKFLISSDFEKENLKKHYGYAEKDLLQAGMPRLDLITSGTKKNKLLFAPSWRKSLVKEDKYLNRTIAKDAFYQSEFFQAIHAFINSPELNDILKTNNYQLDVKLHPIFMEEGALFNTEQSNIHIIESGEKIAVEE
;
A
#
# COMPACT_ATOMS: atom_id res chain seq x y z
N MET A 1 -23.02 -15.41 18.85
CA MET A 1 -24.16 -15.41 19.79
C MET A 1 -24.20 -14.16 20.68
N ILE A 2 -23.08 -13.75 21.31
CA ILE A 2 -23.01 -12.57 22.20
C ILE A 2 -23.28 -11.24 21.47
N PHE A 3 -22.72 -11.02 20.27
CA PHE A 3 -22.90 -9.77 19.52
C PHE A 3 -24.38 -9.46 19.23
N ARG A 4 -25.19 -10.47 18.84
CA ARG A 4 -26.63 -10.31 18.60
C ARG A 4 -27.39 -9.90 19.87
N LYS A 5 -26.99 -10.41 21.04
CA LYS A 5 -27.62 -10.12 22.33
C LYS A 5 -27.48 -8.65 22.74
N TYR A 6 -26.31 -8.05 22.50
CA TYR A 6 -26.03 -6.65 22.86
C TYR A 6 -26.16 -5.66 21.69
N LYS A 7 -26.58 -6.14 20.50
CA LYS A 7 -26.66 -5.36 19.27
C LYS A 7 -27.52 -4.10 19.41
N LYS A 8 -28.67 -4.19 20.08
CA LYS A 8 -29.57 -3.04 20.27
C LYS A 8 -28.92 -1.93 21.11
N LEU A 9 -28.24 -2.30 22.19
CA LEU A 9 -27.52 -1.36 23.06
C LEU A 9 -26.32 -0.72 22.34
N LEU A 10 -25.54 -1.54 21.63
CA LEU A 10 -24.44 -1.05 20.81
C LEU A 10 -24.93 -0.13 19.68
N ALA A 11 -26.06 -0.45 19.06
CA ALA A 11 -26.63 0.38 18.00
C ALA A 11 -26.99 1.79 18.50
N LEU A 12 -27.52 1.92 19.73
CA LEU A 12 -27.82 3.22 20.33
C LEU A 12 -26.57 4.10 20.49
N VAL A 13 -25.44 3.50 20.87
CA VAL A 13 -24.18 4.24 21.11
C VAL A 13 -23.41 4.54 19.83
N TRP A 14 -23.44 3.64 18.85
CA TRP A 14 -22.53 3.66 17.72
C TRP A 14 -23.19 4.03 16.38
N LYS A 15 -24.49 3.78 16.16
CA LYS A 15 -25.14 4.13 14.87
C LYS A 15 -25.20 5.62 14.59
N GLN A 16 -25.23 6.46 15.63
CA GLN A 16 -25.28 7.92 15.48
C GLN A 16 -23.90 8.53 15.23
N LYS A 17 -22.82 7.76 15.40
CA LYS A 17 -21.46 8.25 15.23
C LYS A 17 -21.02 8.07 13.80
N ARG A 18 -20.48 9.13 13.22
CA ARG A 18 -19.75 9.07 11.95
C ARG A 18 -18.37 8.50 12.23
N ILE A 19 -18.03 7.36 11.65
CA ILE A 19 -16.80 6.62 11.96
C ILE A 19 -16.07 6.28 10.67
N TRP A 20 -14.81 6.72 10.56
CA TRP A 20 -13.93 6.38 9.44
C TRP A 20 -12.78 5.52 9.93
N LEU A 21 -12.51 4.44 9.20
CA LEU A 21 -11.37 3.58 9.40
C LEU A 21 -10.36 3.78 8.29
N TYR A 22 -9.08 3.77 8.65
CA TYR A 22 -7.96 3.92 7.74
C TYR A 22 -7.00 2.75 7.97
N ASN A 23 -6.49 2.15 6.89
CA ASN A 23 -5.49 1.11 7.02
C ASN A 23 -4.58 1.01 5.79
N ASP A 24 -3.31 0.76 6.08
CA ASP A 24 -2.33 0.26 5.12
C ASP A 24 -2.01 -1.21 5.40
N ARG A 25 -1.15 -1.81 4.58
CA ARG A 25 -0.53 -3.11 4.85
C ARG A 25 0.43 -2.99 6.03
N ILE A 26 0.69 -4.12 6.69
CA ILE A 26 1.72 -4.23 7.73
C ILE A 26 3.05 -3.62 7.25
N ASN A 27 3.75 -2.92 8.14
CA ASN A 27 5.04 -2.27 7.88
C ASN A 27 5.04 -1.28 6.70
N THR A 28 3.88 -0.78 6.28
CA THR A 28 3.76 0.21 5.22
C THR A 28 3.13 1.50 5.77
N ARG A 29 3.60 2.65 5.28
CA ARG A 29 2.97 3.96 5.45
C ARG A 29 2.66 4.49 4.07
N ASP A 30 1.39 4.41 3.66
CA ASP A 30 0.98 4.81 2.32
C ASP A 30 -0.16 5.84 2.37
N ASN A 31 -0.95 5.92 1.31
CA ASN A 31 -1.99 6.91 1.12
C ASN A 31 -2.99 6.98 2.29
N ALA A 32 -3.38 5.85 2.88
CA ALA A 32 -4.30 5.82 4.01
C ALA A 32 -3.70 6.45 5.28
N PHE A 33 -2.44 6.17 5.60
CA PHE A 33 -1.76 6.80 6.72
C PHE A 33 -1.62 8.32 6.53
N ILE A 34 -1.23 8.76 5.33
CA ILE A 34 -1.03 10.17 5.01
C ILE A 34 -2.37 10.92 5.07
N GLN A 35 -3.42 10.37 4.47
CA GLN A 35 -4.77 10.90 4.57
C GLN A 35 -5.25 10.95 6.03
N PHE A 36 -4.98 9.90 6.81
CA PHE A 36 -5.35 9.86 8.22
C PHE A 36 -4.66 10.97 9.02
N LYS A 37 -3.36 11.20 8.81
CA LYS A 37 -2.61 12.28 9.48
C LYS A 37 -3.22 13.65 9.19
N HIS A 38 -3.60 13.89 7.94
CA HIS A 38 -4.28 15.13 7.55
C HIS A 38 -5.68 15.25 8.20
N ASP A 39 -6.45 14.16 8.20
CA ASP A 39 -7.84 14.18 8.62
C ASP A 39 -8.05 14.11 10.14
N MET A 40 -7.10 13.54 10.88
CA MET A 40 -7.27 13.28 12.31
C MET A 40 -7.40 14.55 13.17
N THR A 41 -6.99 15.72 12.69
CA THR A 41 -7.09 16.98 13.43
C THR A 41 -8.41 17.71 13.19
N LYS A 42 -9.21 17.30 12.21
CA LYS A 42 -10.47 17.95 11.83
C LYS A 42 -11.56 17.80 12.90
N LYS A 43 -12.31 18.88 13.16
CA LYS A 43 -13.40 18.97 14.13
C LYS A 43 -14.78 19.01 13.46
N ASP A 44 -15.10 17.95 12.71
CA ASP A 44 -16.32 17.83 11.89
C ASP A 44 -17.28 16.72 12.37
N GLY A 45 -17.14 16.30 13.63
CA GLY A 45 -17.96 15.25 14.24
C GLY A 45 -17.62 13.83 13.79
N VAL A 46 -16.62 13.63 12.93
CA VAL A 46 -16.19 12.30 12.48
C VAL A 46 -15.12 11.71 13.41
N ASN A 47 -15.40 10.51 13.92
CA ASN A 47 -14.45 9.72 14.71
C ASN A 47 -13.54 8.94 13.76
N ARG A 48 -12.25 9.25 13.78
CA ARG A 48 -11.27 8.67 12.86
C ARG A 48 -10.33 7.74 13.60
N TYR A 49 -10.12 6.56 13.05
CA TYR A 49 -9.21 5.57 13.62
C TYR A 49 -8.28 4.98 12.57
N TYR A 50 -7.02 4.82 12.93
CA TYR A 50 -6.02 4.14 12.13
C TYR A 50 -5.82 2.72 12.65
N VAL A 51 -5.94 1.75 11.75
CA VAL A 51 -5.86 0.32 12.08
C VAL A 51 -4.45 -0.18 11.82
N VAL A 52 -3.84 -0.78 12.84
CA VAL A 52 -2.46 -1.31 12.82
C VAL A 52 -2.44 -2.81 13.12
N ARG A 53 -1.37 -3.51 12.71
CA ARG A 53 -1.17 -4.93 13.03
C ARG A 53 -0.44 -5.11 14.36
N HIS A 54 0.41 -4.16 14.73
CA HIS A 54 1.06 -4.05 16.03
C HIS A 54 0.90 -2.64 16.60
N LEU A 55 0.61 -2.51 17.90
CA LEU A 55 0.30 -1.22 18.52
C LEU A 55 1.46 -0.23 18.53
N ASN A 56 2.69 -0.73 18.45
CA ASN A 56 3.92 0.07 18.43
C ASN A 56 4.24 0.64 17.03
N GLU A 57 3.56 0.19 15.97
CA GLU A 57 3.83 0.62 14.59
C GLU A 57 3.87 2.15 14.43
N VAL A 58 2.95 2.85 15.08
CA VAL A 58 2.75 4.30 14.94
C VAL A 58 2.96 5.02 16.28
N ALA A 59 3.73 4.40 17.18
CA ALA A 59 4.00 4.96 18.50
C ALA A 59 4.71 6.32 18.35
N GLY A 60 4.12 7.36 18.96
CA GLY A 60 4.66 8.72 18.90
C GLY A 60 4.23 9.52 17.66
N GLU A 61 3.77 8.87 16.59
CA GLU A 61 3.31 9.58 15.37
C GLU A 61 1.86 10.05 15.47
N ILE A 62 0.99 9.27 16.11
CA ILE A 62 -0.44 9.58 16.27
C ILE A 62 -0.96 9.25 17.68
N PRO A 63 -2.05 9.91 18.16
CA PRO A 63 -2.58 9.66 19.50
C PRO A 63 -3.08 8.22 19.70
N LYS A 64 -2.68 7.58 20.81
CA LYS A 64 -3.01 6.18 21.14
C LYS A 64 -4.51 5.87 21.07
N GLN A 65 -5.39 6.82 21.39
CA GLN A 65 -6.85 6.63 21.39
C GLN A 65 -7.41 6.41 19.97
N LYS A 66 -6.72 6.93 18.95
CA LYS A 66 -7.08 6.79 17.53
C LYS A 66 -6.47 5.53 16.90
N VAL A 67 -5.57 4.84 17.59
CA VAL A 67 -4.99 3.57 17.14
C VAL A 67 -5.95 2.42 17.48
N VAL A 68 -6.09 1.49 16.54
CA VAL A 68 -6.92 0.29 16.69
C VAL A 68 -6.14 -0.93 16.21
N LEU A 69 -5.99 -1.92 17.09
CA LEU A 69 -5.37 -3.18 16.72
C LEU A 69 -6.29 -3.99 15.79
N PHE A 70 -5.76 -4.46 14.67
CA PHE A 70 -6.47 -5.28 13.71
C PHE A 70 -7.02 -6.56 14.36
N GLY A 71 -8.19 -7.04 13.90
CA GLY A 71 -8.85 -8.22 14.47
C GLY A 71 -9.42 -8.08 15.89
N SER A 72 -9.04 -7.03 16.65
CA SER A 72 -9.56 -6.79 18.00
C SER A 72 -11.07 -6.61 18.03
N LEU A 73 -11.68 -6.79 19.21
CA LEU A 73 -13.12 -6.54 19.39
C LEU A 73 -13.47 -5.08 19.03
N LYS A 74 -12.62 -4.11 19.41
CA LYS A 74 -12.76 -2.69 19.03
C LYS A 74 -12.78 -2.54 17.52
N HIS A 75 -11.86 -3.18 16.79
CA HIS A 75 -11.83 -3.12 15.33
C HIS A 75 -13.12 -3.71 14.72
N LYS A 76 -13.54 -4.90 15.15
CA LYS A 76 -14.76 -5.53 14.63
C LYS A 76 -16.01 -4.67 14.85
N LEU A 77 -16.12 -4.00 16.01
CA LEU A 77 -17.22 -3.09 16.31
C LEU A 77 -17.17 -1.83 15.44
N LEU A 78 -16.01 -1.17 15.35
CA LEU A 78 -15.85 0.01 14.52
C LEU A 78 -16.09 -0.30 13.04
N PHE A 79 -15.60 -1.44 12.55
CA PHE A 79 -15.81 -1.89 11.17
C PHE A 79 -17.30 -2.05 10.85
N TYR A 80 -18.05 -2.71 11.74
CA TYR A 80 -19.48 -2.93 11.55
C TYR A 80 -20.30 -1.62 11.52
N TYR A 81 -19.92 -0.63 12.34
CA TYR A 81 -20.62 0.66 12.43
C TYR A 81 -20.00 1.79 11.59
N SER A 82 -18.89 1.54 10.89
CA SER A 82 -18.22 2.57 10.09
C SER A 82 -19.07 3.05 8.92
N GLU A 83 -18.91 4.33 8.57
CA GLU A 83 -19.47 4.88 7.32
C GLU A 83 -18.47 4.77 6.17
N LEU A 84 -17.17 4.90 6.44
CA LEU A 84 -16.10 4.79 5.45
C LEU A 84 -14.95 3.92 5.95
N ILE A 85 -14.39 3.15 5.01
CA ILE A 85 -13.12 2.45 5.14
C ILE A 85 -12.21 2.94 4.02
N LEU A 86 -11.11 3.60 4.38
CA LEU A 86 -10.12 4.13 3.47
C LEU A 86 -8.89 3.23 3.51
N THR A 87 -8.56 2.59 2.38
CA THR A 87 -7.46 1.63 2.32
C THR A 87 -6.62 1.79 1.07
N SER A 88 -5.30 1.68 1.22
CA SER A 88 -4.37 1.74 0.08
C SER A 88 -4.20 0.40 -0.63
N PHE A 89 -4.69 -0.71 -0.02
CA PHE A 89 -4.49 -2.06 -0.53
C PHE A 89 -5.80 -2.74 -0.91
N LYS A 90 -5.78 -3.44 -2.05
CA LYS A 90 -7.01 -3.97 -2.66
C LYS A 90 -7.62 -5.15 -1.91
N GLU A 91 -6.79 -5.92 -1.22
CA GLU A 91 -7.21 -7.20 -0.68
C GLU A 91 -8.11 -6.99 0.54
N LYS A 92 -9.28 -7.64 0.53
CA LYS A 92 -10.23 -7.57 1.66
C LYS A 92 -9.59 -7.95 2.99
N LEU A 93 -8.66 -8.90 2.99
CA LEU A 93 -7.93 -9.34 4.17
C LEU A 93 -7.09 -8.22 4.82
N GLU A 94 -6.78 -7.16 4.07
CA GLU A 94 -6.00 -6.04 4.60
C GLU A 94 -6.82 -5.17 5.54
N TYR A 95 -8.09 -4.92 5.18
CA TYR A 95 -8.96 -3.97 5.86
C TYR A 95 -10.13 -4.59 6.64
N SER A 96 -10.56 -5.82 6.31
CA SER A 96 -11.68 -6.48 6.98
C SER A 96 -11.21 -7.39 8.13
N PRO A 97 -11.65 -7.16 9.38
CA PRO A 97 -11.37 -8.06 10.51
C PRO A 97 -12.30 -9.28 10.56
N LEU A 98 -13.26 -9.37 9.63
CA LEU A 98 -14.26 -10.44 9.59
C LEU A 98 -13.83 -11.56 8.64
N SER A 99 -14.07 -12.80 9.04
CA SER A 99 -14.01 -13.95 8.13
C SER A 99 -15.04 -13.78 7.01
N ASN A 100 -14.84 -14.46 5.88
CA ASN A 100 -15.80 -14.38 4.76
C ASN A 100 -17.21 -14.81 5.16
N GLN A 101 -17.35 -15.86 5.98
CA GLN A 101 -18.64 -16.30 6.50
C GLN A 101 -19.32 -15.21 7.36
N ALA A 102 -18.58 -14.59 8.28
CA ALA A 102 -19.13 -13.53 9.14
C ALA A 102 -19.47 -12.26 8.35
N TYR A 103 -18.61 -11.89 7.39
CA TYR A 103 -18.86 -10.76 6.50
C TYR A 103 -20.13 -10.97 5.68
N ASN A 104 -20.30 -12.13 5.06
CA ASN A 104 -21.48 -12.45 4.26
C ASN A 104 -22.76 -12.46 5.11
N ALA A 105 -22.71 -13.02 6.32
CA ALA A 105 -23.85 -13.06 7.23
C ALA A 105 -24.31 -11.67 7.73
N LEU A 106 -23.42 -10.68 7.71
CA LEU A 106 -23.68 -9.31 8.18
C LEU A 106 -23.75 -8.28 7.04
N TYR A 107 -23.56 -8.71 5.80
CA TYR A 107 -23.33 -7.83 4.65
C TYR A 107 -24.46 -6.81 4.46
N SER A 108 -25.71 -7.25 4.51
CA SER A 108 -26.89 -6.37 4.35
C SER A 108 -27.05 -5.34 5.47
N GLU A 109 -26.48 -5.63 6.64
CA GLU A 109 -26.57 -4.78 7.83
C GLU A 109 -25.48 -3.71 7.84
N MET A 110 -24.29 -4.03 7.33
CA MET A 110 -23.17 -3.10 7.24
C MET A 110 -23.43 -2.03 6.17
N LYS A 111 -23.11 -0.78 6.48
CA LYS A 111 -23.36 0.38 5.61
C LYS A 111 -22.10 1.14 5.20
N HIS A 112 -20.92 0.63 5.57
CA HIS A 112 -19.66 1.26 5.21
C HIS A 112 -19.49 1.26 3.70
N LYS A 113 -18.87 2.33 3.18
CA LYS A 113 -18.31 2.36 1.83
C LYS A 113 -16.81 2.12 1.89
N VAL A 114 -16.29 1.33 0.96
CA VAL A 114 -14.86 1.09 0.81
C VAL A 114 -14.30 2.06 -0.24
N VAL A 115 -13.41 2.95 0.20
CA VAL A 115 -12.65 3.89 -0.62
C VAL A 115 -11.24 3.33 -0.81
N TYR A 116 -10.93 2.92 -2.03
CA TYR A 116 -9.60 2.46 -2.40
C TYR A 116 -8.72 3.66 -2.77
N LEU A 117 -7.69 3.92 -1.96
CA LEU A 117 -6.77 5.05 -2.12
C LEU A 117 -5.57 4.75 -3.02
N GLN A 118 -5.51 3.53 -3.58
CA GLN A 118 -4.37 3.01 -4.34
C GLN A 118 -3.06 2.88 -3.53
N HIS A 119 -2.14 2.06 -4.03
CA HIS A 119 -0.74 1.99 -3.59
C HIS A 119 0.20 2.38 -4.75
N GLY A 120 -0.33 3.13 -5.72
CA GLY A 120 0.35 3.52 -6.94
C GLY A 120 -0.61 3.72 -8.11
N VAL A 121 -0.19 4.55 -9.06
CA VAL A 121 -0.89 4.78 -10.32
C VAL A 121 -0.99 3.45 -11.08
N LEU A 122 -2.19 3.10 -11.51
CA LEU A 122 -2.42 1.83 -12.22
C LEU A 122 -1.94 1.93 -13.68
N ASN A 123 -0.68 1.54 -13.91
CA ASN A 123 -0.11 1.48 -15.25
C ASN A 123 -0.33 0.13 -15.95
N ALA A 124 -0.11 -0.98 -15.25
CA ALA A 124 -0.20 -2.32 -15.85
C ALA A 124 -1.66 -2.74 -16.12
N HIS A 125 -1.92 -3.29 -17.32
CA HIS A 125 -3.23 -3.84 -17.67
C HIS A 125 -3.52 -5.12 -16.87
N THR A 126 -4.39 -5.01 -15.87
CA THR A 126 -4.70 -6.08 -14.92
C THR A 126 -6.20 -6.10 -14.50
N PRO A 127 -7.15 -6.12 -15.45
CA PRO A 127 -8.59 -6.11 -15.14
C PRO A 127 -9.06 -7.32 -14.33
N TRP A 128 -8.36 -8.45 -14.41
CA TRP A 128 -8.62 -9.62 -13.56
C TRP A 128 -8.26 -9.42 -12.08
N LEU A 129 -7.53 -8.33 -11.74
CA LEU A 129 -7.20 -7.97 -10.36
C LEU A 129 -8.02 -6.78 -9.85
N TYR A 130 -8.17 -5.74 -10.68
CA TYR A 130 -8.75 -4.45 -10.27
C TYR A 130 -10.11 -4.15 -10.90
N GLY A 131 -10.62 -5.01 -11.79
CA GLY A 131 -11.91 -4.81 -12.42
C GLY A 131 -13.03 -4.68 -11.39
N LYS A 132 -14.05 -3.86 -11.69
CA LYS A 132 -15.20 -3.64 -10.80
C LYS A 132 -15.89 -4.94 -10.38
N HIS A 133 -15.86 -5.96 -11.24
CA HIS A 133 -16.40 -7.30 -10.97
C HIS A 133 -15.52 -8.17 -10.05
N LYS A 134 -14.26 -7.76 -9.78
CA LYS A 134 -13.30 -8.45 -8.91
C LYS A 134 -13.16 -7.79 -7.53
N THR A 135 -13.44 -6.49 -7.45
CA THR A 135 -13.22 -5.67 -6.26
C THR A 135 -14.54 -5.18 -5.70
N ASN A 136 -14.61 -4.98 -4.37
CA ASN A 136 -15.80 -4.44 -3.70
C ASN A 136 -15.62 -2.96 -3.33
N PHE A 137 -14.98 -2.17 -4.19
CA PHE A 137 -14.77 -0.75 -3.94
C PHE A 137 -16.01 0.06 -4.32
N ASP A 138 -16.48 0.89 -3.39
CA ASP A 138 -17.48 1.91 -3.66
C ASP A 138 -16.87 3.12 -4.35
N LYS A 139 -15.62 3.43 -4.01
CA LYS A 139 -14.84 4.51 -4.63
C LYS A 139 -13.42 4.09 -4.94
N PHE A 140 -12.92 4.53 -6.09
CA PHE A 140 -11.56 4.31 -6.54
C PHE A 140 -10.89 5.68 -6.73
N LEU A 141 -9.93 6.02 -5.87
CA LEU A 141 -9.14 7.22 -5.99
C LEU A 141 -8.22 7.11 -7.21
N ILE A 142 -8.12 8.17 -8.00
CA ILE A 142 -7.23 8.26 -9.16
C ILE A 142 -6.50 9.60 -9.18
N SER A 143 -5.37 9.63 -9.88
CA SER A 143 -4.47 10.80 -9.94
C SER A 143 -4.42 11.46 -11.31
N SER A 144 -5.07 10.90 -12.34
CA SER A 144 -5.01 11.43 -13.70
C SER A 144 -6.26 11.11 -14.55
N ASP A 145 -6.46 11.91 -15.60
CA ASP A 145 -7.50 11.62 -16.62
C ASP A 145 -7.23 10.32 -17.37
N PHE A 146 -5.95 9.96 -17.54
CA PHE A 146 -5.57 8.67 -18.12
C PHE A 146 -6.14 7.50 -17.31
N GLU A 147 -5.99 7.52 -15.98
CA GLU A 147 -6.55 6.47 -15.11
C GLU A 147 -8.07 6.44 -15.19
N LYS A 148 -8.72 7.62 -15.25
CA LYS A 148 -10.18 7.74 -15.38
C LYS A 148 -10.67 6.97 -16.61
N GLU A 149 -10.09 7.25 -17.77
CA GLU A 149 -10.50 6.65 -19.03
C GLU A 149 -10.10 5.18 -19.11
N ASN A 150 -8.92 4.80 -18.60
CA ASN A 150 -8.48 3.40 -18.53
C ASN A 150 -9.45 2.55 -17.69
N LEU A 151 -9.82 3.01 -16.48
CA LEU A 151 -10.71 2.29 -15.59
C LEU A 151 -12.14 2.16 -16.13
N LYS A 152 -12.65 3.22 -16.78
CA LYS A 152 -13.96 3.18 -17.45
C LYS A 152 -13.97 2.18 -18.60
N LYS A 153 -12.98 2.27 -19.50
CA LYS A 153 -12.93 1.47 -20.74
C LYS A 153 -12.60 0.01 -20.50
N HIS A 154 -11.70 -0.30 -19.57
CA HIS A 154 -11.12 -1.64 -19.43
C HIS A 154 -11.45 -2.36 -18.12
N TYR A 155 -11.93 -1.65 -17.10
CA TYR A 155 -12.14 -2.22 -15.77
C TYR A 155 -13.61 -2.18 -15.31
N GLY A 156 -14.50 -1.57 -16.10
CA GLY A 156 -15.94 -1.56 -15.86
C GLY A 156 -16.39 -0.63 -14.73
N TYR A 157 -15.57 0.38 -14.40
CA TYR A 157 -15.99 1.43 -13.44
C TYR A 157 -16.83 2.49 -14.15
N ALA A 158 -17.86 2.99 -13.47
CA ALA A 158 -18.57 4.19 -13.89
C ALA A 158 -17.86 5.43 -13.33
N GLU A 159 -18.09 6.59 -13.94
CA GLU A 159 -17.52 7.85 -13.46
C GLU A 159 -17.86 8.14 -11.99
N LYS A 160 -19.09 7.80 -11.57
CA LYS A 160 -19.52 7.91 -10.17
C LYS A 160 -18.72 7.03 -9.20
N ASP A 161 -18.03 6.00 -9.66
CA ASP A 161 -17.17 5.16 -8.83
C ASP A 161 -15.78 5.77 -8.62
N LEU A 162 -15.40 6.79 -9.41
CA LEU A 162 -14.05 7.33 -9.43
C LEU A 162 -13.96 8.63 -8.62
N LEU A 163 -12.83 8.83 -7.93
CA LEU A 163 -12.50 10.06 -7.23
C LEU A 163 -11.18 10.60 -7.78
N GLN A 164 -11.26 11.63 -8.61
CA GLN A 164 -10.08 12.26 -9.18
C GLN A 164 -9.59 13.38 -8.26
N ALA A 165 -8.73 13.02 -7.31
CA ALA A 165 -8.20 13.96 -6.30
C ALA A 165 -6.70 13.80 -6.04
N GLY A 166 -6.03 12.87 -6.73
CA GLY A 166 -4.61 12.58 -6.48
C GLY A 166 -4.40 11.71 -5.24
N MET A 167 -3.42 10.82 -5.32
CA MET A 167 -2.98 10.01 -4.17
C MET A 167 -2.33 10.90 -3.09
N PRO A 168 -2.75 10.82 -1.81
CA PRO A 168 -2.20 11.63 -0.71
C PRO A 168 -0.67 11.63 -0.61
N ARG A 169 -0.01 10.52 -0.95
CA ARG A 169 1.46 10.41 -0.88
C ARG A 169 2.19 11.28 -1.90
N LEU A 170 1.51 11.68 -2.97
CA LEU A 170 2.10 12.56 -3.98
C LEU A 170 2.27 13.99 -3.44
N ASP A 171 1.45 14.41 -2.46
CA ASP A 171 1.58 15.73 -1.82
C ASP A 171 2.86 15.86 -0.99
N LEU A 172 3.48 14.73 -0.62
CA LEU A 172 4.77 14.73 0.09
C LEU A 172 5.96 14.91 -0.86
N ILE A 173 5.74 14.84 -2.18
CA ILE A 173 6.81 15.03 -3.17
C ILE A 173 7.05 16.52 -3.33
N THR A 174 8.16 16.98 -2.77
CA THR A 174 8.64 18.36 -2.94
C THR A 174 9.76 18.40 -3.97
N SER A 175 9.89 19.53 -4.66
CA SER A 175 11.06 19.78 -5.50
C SER A 175 12.28 20.02 -4.61
N GLY A 176 13.18 19.05 -4.54
CA GLY A 176 14.47 19.19 -3.88
C GLY A 176 15.55 19.76 -4.81
N THR A 177 16.73 19.99 -4.25
CA THR A 177 17.93 20.33 -5.02
C THR A 177 18.28 19.18 -5.97
N LYS A 178 18.54 19.50 -7.25
CA LYS A 178 18.97 18.50 -8.23
C LYS A 178 20.29 17.89 -7.79
N LYS A 179 20.33 16.57 -7.68
CA LYS A 179 21.55 15.78 -7.44
C LYS A 179 21.89 15.00 -8.70
N ASN A 180 23.18 14.76 -8.95
CA ASN A 180 23.62 13.89 -10.05
C ASN A 180 23.46 12.41 -9.65
N LYS A 181 22.21 12.03 -9.38
CA LYS A 181 21.83 10.67 -9.00
C LYS A 181 20.86 10.10 -10.01
N LEU A 182 21.16 8.89 -10.46
CA LEU A 182 20.27 8.06 -11.27
C LEU A 182 19.65 7.02 -10.35
N LEU A 183 18.36 6.74 -10.53
CA LEU A 183 17.67 5.68 -9.81
C LEU A 183 17.29 4.56 -10.79
N PHE A 184 17.83 3.37 -10.57
CA PHE A 184 17.39 2.16 -11.26
C PHE A 184 16.51 1.33 -10.31
N ALA A 185 15.22 1.26 -10.62
CA ALA A 185 14.23 0.56 -9.80
C ALA A 185 13.44 -0.46 -10.64
N PRO A 186 14.03 -1.63 -10.94
CA PRO A 186 13.36 -2.64 -11.76
C PRO A 186 12.16 -3.25 -11.03
N SER A 187 11.10 -3.52 -11.80
CA SER A 187 9.95 -4.31 -11.31
C SER A 187 10.35 -5.77 -11.06
N TRP A 188 9.66 -6.43 -10.12
CA TRP A 188 9.85 -7.85 -9.86
C TRP A 188 9.19 -8.74 -10.92
N ARG A 189 9.54 -10.02 -10.93
CA ARG A 189 8.97 -11.02 -11.84
C ARG A 189 8.18 -12.06 -11.06
N LYS A 190 6.87 -12.16 -11.33
CA LYS A 190 5.99 -13.11 -10.66
C LYS A 190 6.44 -14.56 -10.84
N SER A 191 7.01 -14.90 -11.99
CA SER A 191 7.56 -16.23 -12.27
C SER A 191 8.70 -16.64 -11.33
N LEU A 192 9.37 -15.70 -10.69
CA LEU A 192 10.51 -15.95 -9.80
C LEU A 192 10.12 -16.04 -8.32
N VAL A 193 8.82 -15.93 -8.03
CA VAL A 193 8.29 -15.83 -6.67
C VAL A 193 7.24 -16.90 -6.46
N LYS A 194 7.36 -17.63 -5.34
CA LYS A 194 6.30 -18.49 -4.82
C LYS A 194 5.48 -17.69 -3.82
N GLU A 195 4.17 -17.69 -3.96
CA GLU A 195 3.24 -17.04 -3.02
C GLU A 195 2.36 -18.13 -2.38
N ASP A 196 2.29 -18.15 -1.06
CA ASP A 196 1.41 -19.06 -0.33
C ASP A 196 -0.02 -18.49 -0.18
N LYS A 197 -0.91 -19.30 0.39
CA LYS A 197 -2.33 -18.91 0.63
C LYS A 197 -2.51 -17.76 1.63
N TYR A 198 -1.46 -17.38 2.35
CA TYR A 198 -1.44 -16.30 3.33
C TYR A 198 -0.75 -15.04 2.79
N LEU A 199 -0.45 -15.01 1.48
CA LEU A 199 0.27 -13.92 0.81
C LEU A 199 1.73 -13.77 1.25
N ASN A 200 2.30 -14.80 1.89
CA ASN A 200 3.74 -14.85 2.13
C ASN A 200 4.43 -15.20 0.83
N ARG A 201 5.54 -14.52 0.55
CA ARG A 201 6.27 -14.68 -0.70
C ARG A 201 7.68 -15.13 -0.42
N THR A 202 8.15 -16.12 -1.17
CA THR A 202 9.51 -16.63 -1.10
C THR A 202 10.12 -16.77 -2.49
N ILE A 203 11.45 -16.73 -2.55
CA ILE A 203 12.19 -16.86 -3.80
C ILE A 203 12.62 -18.31 -3.99
N ALA A 204 12.46 -18.82 -5.21
CA ALA A 204 13.09 -20.08 -5.60
C ALA A 204 14.55 -19.79 -6.01
N LYS A 205 15.48 -19.86 -5.05
CA LYS A 205 16.87 -19.39 -5.19
C LYS A 205 17.56 -19.86 -6.48
N ASP A 206 17.60 -21.17 -6.74
CA ASP A 206 18.30 -21.71 -7.92
C ASP A 206 17.72 -21.19 -9.24
N ALA A 207 16.38 -21.18 -9.34
CA ALA A 207 15.68 -20.65 -10.51
C ALA A 207 15.86 -19.12 -10.65
N PHE A 208 16.01 -18.42 -9.53
CA PHE A 208 16.27 -16.98 -9.51
C PHE A 208 17.67 -16.67 -10.04
N TYR A 209 18.72 -17.36 -9.56
CA TYR A 209 20.09 -17.17 -10.03
C TYR A 209 20.28 -17.51 -11.52
N GLN A 210 19.58 -18.52 -12.00
CA GLN A 210 19.61 -18.92 -13.40
C GLN A 210 18.71 -18.04 -14.29
N SER A 211 17.93 -17.14 -13.71
CA SER A 211 17.04 -16.29 -14.48
C SER A 211 17.80 -15.19 -15.21
N GLU A 212 17.36 -14.90 -16.44
CA GLU A 212 17.82 -13.76 -17.22
C GLU A 212 17.68 -12.43 -16.44
N PHE A 213 16.63 -12.33 -15.61
CA PHE A 213 16.41 -11.17 -14.75
C PHE A 213 17.57 -10.92 -13.79
N PHE A 214 18.00 -11.95 -13.06
CA PHE A 214 19.14 -11.83 -12.14
C PHE A 214 20.43 -11.55 -12.90
N GLN A 215 20.71 -12.36 -13.92
CA GLN A 215 21.97 -12.27 -14.67
C GLN A 215 22.13 -10.90 -15.35
N ALA A 216 21.07 -10.35 -15.96
CA ALA A 216 21.12 -9.05 -16.61
C ALA A 216 21.34 -7.91 -15.61
N ILE A 217 20.63 -7.92 -14.47
CA ILE A 217 20.82 -6.89 -13.44
C ILE A 217 22.21 -7.01 -12.82
N HIS A 218 22.66 -8.22 -12.50
CA HIS A 218 23.98 -8.46 -11.92
C HIS A 218 25.10 -8.00 -12.85
N ALA A 219 25.01 -8.30 -14.16
CA ALA A 219 25.97 -7.82 -15.15
C ALA A 219 25.93 -6.28 -15.29
N PHE A 220 24.74 -5.69 -15.28
CA PHE A 220 24.56 -4.25 -15.37
C PHE A 220 25.21 -3.50 -14.19
N ILE A 221 24.91 -3.91 -12.95
CA ILE A 221 25.41 -3.23 -11.74
C ILE A 221 26.91 -3.48 -11.47
N ASN A 222 27.50 -4.49 -12.11
CA ASN A 222 28.94 -4.80 -12.02
C ASN A 222 29.73 -4.39 -13.27
N SER A 223 29.12 -3.69 -14.23
CA SER A 223 29.79 -3.24 -15.44
C SER A 223 30.85 -2.16 -15.13
N PRO A 224 32.14 -2.41 -15.44
CA PRO A 224 33.20 -1.39 -15.29
C PRO A 224 32.96 -0.20 -16.22
N GLU A 225 32.49 -0.45 -17.44
CA GLU A 225 32.16 0.59 -18.43
C GLU A 225 31.09 1.55 -17.89
N LEU A 226 30.01 1.01 -17.31
CA LEU A 226 28.98 1.84 -16.70
C LEU A 226 29.55 2.70 -15.56
N ASN A 227 30.36 2.10 -14.70
CA ASN A 227 30.99 2.80 -13.58
C ASN A 227 31.93 3.92 -14.05
N ASP A 228 32.70 3.71 -15.12
CA ASP A 228 33.61 4.71 -15.67
C ASP A 228 32.84 5.87 -16.32
N ILE A 229 31.71 5.59 -16.99
CA ILE A 229 30.80 6.61 -17.50
C ILE A 229 30.23 7.44 -16.35
N LEU A 230 29.74 6.78 -15.28
CA LEU A 230 29.20 7.46 -14.10
C LEU A 230 30.26 8.36 -13.44
N LYS A 231 31.48 7.86 -13.26
CA LYS A 231 32.61 8.63 -12.71
C LYS A 231 32.94 9.85 -13.54
N THR A 232 33.17 9.65 -14.84
CA THR A 232 33.60 10.73 -15.76
C THR A 232 32.57 11.85 -15.83
N ASN A 233 31.28 11.52 -15.69
CA ASN A 233 30.20 12.50 -15.73
C ASN A 233 29.74 12.97 -14.34
N ASN A 234 30.41 12.55 -13.26
CA ASN A 234 30.06 12.89 -11.87
C ASN A 234 28.60 12.53 -11.52
N TYR A 235 28.19 11.29 -11.83
CA TYR A 235 26.93 10.69 -11.44
C TYR A 235 27.11 9.51 -10.49
N GLN A 236 26.09 9.24 -9.68
CA GLN A 236 25.92 8.02 -8.91
C GLN A 236 24.67 7.28 -9.38
N LEU A 237 24.71 5.95 -9.38
CA LEU A 237 23.56 5.10 -9.67
C LEU A 237 23.09 4.41 -8.39
N ASP A 238 21.92 4.79 -7.92
CA ASP A 238 21.23 4.12 -6.83
C ASP A 238 20.34 3.00 -7.42
N VAL A 239 20.52 1.77 -6.95
CA VAL A 239 19.77 0.59 -7.38
C VAL A 239 18.80 0.21 -6.27
N LYS A 240 17.48 0.32 -6.54
CA LYS A 240 16.43 0.00 -5.59
C LYS A 240 15.64 -1.21 -6.04
N LEU A 241 15.94 -2.35 -5.44
CA LEU A 241 15.25 -3.60 -5.72
C LEU A 241 13.95 -3.73 -4.93
N HIS A 242 13.06 -4.59 -5.41
CA HIS A 242 11.83 -4.89 -4.67
C HIS A 242 12.18 -5.58 -3.34
N PRO A 243 11.52 -5.24 -2.21
CA PRO A 243 11.85 -5.79 -0.88
C PRO A 243 11.89 -7.31 -0.81
N ILE A 244 11.09 -7.98 -1.64
CA ILE A 244 11.09 -9.44 -1.77
C ILE A 244 12.47 -10.03 -2.09
N PHE A 245 13.27 -9.34 -2.92
CA PHE A 245 14.62 -9.75 -3.28
C PHE A 245 15.65 -9.27 -2.26
N MET A 246 15.28 -8.32 -1.39
CA MET A 246 16.19 -7.75 -0.39
C MET A 246 16.23 -8.54 0.92
N GLU A 247 15.23 -9.38 1.21
CA GLU A 247 15.37 -10.42 2.26
C GLU A 247 16.51 -11.39 1.91
N GLU A 248 16.83 -11.48 0.62
CA GLU A 248 18.00 -12.15 0.08
C GLU A 248 19.05 -11.10 -0.35
N GLY A 249 19.14 -9.95 0.31
CA GLY A 249 19.90 -8.77 -0.12
C GLY A 249 21.40 -9.00 -0.37
N ALA A 250 21.94 -10.13 0.10
CA ALA A 250 23.27 -10.61 -0.28
C ALA A 250 23.40 -11.02 -1.76
N LEU A 251 22.29 -11.18 -2.49
CA LEU A 251 22.26 -11.67 -3.87
C LEU A 251 22.73 -10.63 -4.89
N PHE A 252 22.40 -9.36 -4.66
CA PHE A 252 22.85 -8.27 -5.51
C PHE A 252 23.90 -7.51 -4.72
N ASN A 253 25.14 -7.60 -5.17
CA ASN A 253 26.26 -6.84 -4.66
C ASN A 253 27.01 -6.20 -5.84
N THR A 254 27.77 -5.16 -5.52
CA THR A 254 28.66 -4.52 -6.48
C THR A 254 29.89 -3.98 -5.76
N GLU A 255 31.04 -4.08 -6.41
CA GLU A 255 32.28 -3.46 -5.98
C GLU A 255 32.53 -2.13 -6.71
N GLN A 256 31.59 -1.70 -7.57
CA GLN A 256 31.71 -0.47 -8.34
C GLN A 256 31.45 0.74 -7.46
N SER A 257 32.38 1.70 -7.47
CA SER A 257 32.36 2.82 -6.51
C SER A 257 31.21 3.82 -6.71
N ASN A 258 30.66 3.92 -7.92
CA ASN A 258 29.58 4.86 -8.26
C ASN A 258 28.21 4.19 -8.37
N ILE A 259 28.09 2.92 -7.97
CA ILE A 259 26.84 2.15 -7.99
C ILE A 259 26.54 1.71 -6.55
N HIS A 260 25.37 2.09 -6.05
CA HIS A 260 24.95 1.83 -4.68
C HIS A 260 23.67 1.03 -4.67
N ILE A 261 23.64 -0.08 -3.94
CA ILE A 261 22.44 -0.88 -3.75
C ILE A 261 21.76 -0.40 -2.48
N ILE A 262 20.56 0.15 -2.60
CA ILE A 262 19.81 0.69 -1.46
C ILE A 262 19.25 -0.48 -0.65
N GLU A 263 19.58 -0.54 0.64
CA GLU A 263 19.09 -1.60 1.53
C GLU A 263 17.62 -1.42 1.92
N SER A 264 17.00 -2.51 2.39
CA SER A 264 15.62 -2.50 2.89
C SER A 264 15.51 -1.70 4.20
N GLY A 265 15.10 -0.44 4.11
CA GLY A 265 14.87 0.42 5.27
C GLY A 265 15.69 1.71 5.26
N GLU A 266 16.69 1.81 4.37
CA GLU A 266 17.33 3.08 4.07
C GLU A 266 16.31 4.00 3.42
N LYS A 267 16.01 5.10 4.13
CA LYS A 267 15.34 6.23 3.49
C LYS A 267 16.34 6.79 2.48
N ILE A 268 15.94 6.87 1.21
CA ILE A 268 16.67 7.72 0.27
C ILE A 268 16.63 9.12 0.88
N ALA A 269 17.77 9.57 1.39
CA ALA A 269 17.89 10.84 2.06
C ALA A 269 17.62 11.95 1.04
N VAL A 270 16.38 12.43 1.02
CA VAL A 270 16.08 13.82 0.65
C VAL A 270 16.41 14.65 1.88
N GLU A 271 17.69 14.70 2.23
CA GLU A 271 18.18 15.72 3.16
C GLU A 271 17.92 17.09 2.52
N GLU A 272 17.32 17.97 3.33
CA GLU A 272 16.94 19.35 3.01
C GLU A 272 18.11 20.17 2.45
#